data_AF-A0A2S2R837-F1
#
_entry.id   AF-A0A2S2R837-F1
#
_cell.length_a   1.000
_cell.length_b   1.000
_cell.length_c   1.000
_cell.angle_alpha   90.00
_cell.angle_beta   90.00
_cell.angle_gamma   90.00
#
_symmetry.space_group_name_H-M   'P 1'
#
loop_
_entity.id
_entity.type
_entity.pdbx_description
1 polymer ?
#
loop_
_entity_poly.entity_id
_entity_poly.type
_entity_poly.pdbx_seq_one_letter_code
_entity_poly.pdbx_strand_id
1 'polypeptide(L)'
;MALVNTKWYYASIHPEFARNEVFGYNENAEKLDLTLGDDGLPSDLPIFNEFKSMLLNSKRKFFNLTFDGSLYVYRVFPIFKNLADYIVSVHINNLARHTDMLLDAILDCDKLEQLEFKGVGDLTYGNTTRQQILSLKRIYFEGANLTDFCFNNIMRCAPNLEELGFENCNILIWHQAIRRFYPNYKDSKKKQTFNSLDIFSYVNIVNYLETAKNIKTLRLGNNYHIFLNLPIHIKLVSLELNFKNLCFTRDYAKVGDKLSTMSTLEYLDLIHFPCCVLASCVPKLCNLKRLNAHYFLCGYQDECFSKVLNSLKNKKNLKELMMVSLEDSVPLEIPDCTLEKLTTYIGLTNVFKITRMSQNLTRLKILNGDILTACDYKLIFKNLIGLQKLIIDHCFQLDDNVFSDLPINNLKALNTLHLFHTKLTYQCFKYINNKELRKVWITDVSIEKCIELNDMSDFKNVLKAFSGFVPELTTLNIDILKENRSCQDIEVFSEIPMLISTVYNNFKKMKICSIN
;
A
#
# COMPACT_ATOMS: atom_id res chain seq x y z
N MET A 1 -26.81 1.99 -24.51
CA MET A 1 -26.73 2.02 -23.02
C MET A 1 -25.26 2.14 -22.69
N ALA A 2 -24.84 3.30 -22.19
CA ALA A 2 -23.45 3.62 -21.90
C ALA A 2 -23.04 2.95 -20.59
N LEU A 3 -22.04 2.06 -20.63
CA LEU A 3 -21.45 1.49 -19.42
C LEU A 3 -20.46 2.50 -18.84
N VAL A 4 -20.91 3.09 -17.75
CA VAL A 4 -20.23 4.08 -16.94
C VAL A 4 -19.06 3.41 -16.20
N ASN A 5 -17.84 3.65 -16.67
CA ASN A 5 -16.74 4.17 -15.84
C ASN A 5 -16.70 3.68 -14.36
N THR A 6 -16.21 2.46 -14.13
CA THR A 6 -16.26 1.81 -12.81
C THR A 6 -15.13 2.21 -11.84
N LYS A 7 -14.12 3.01 -12.21
CA LYS A 7 -13.17 3.57 -11.24
C LYS A 7 -12.71 4.99 -11.57
N TRP A 8 -13.49 5.99 -11.16
CA TRP A 8 -13.04 7.38 -11.03
C TRP A 8 -12.59 7.63 -9.60
N TYR A 9 -11.29 7.86 -9.40
CA TYR A 9 -10.85 8.61 -8.23
C TYR A 9 -11.12 10.09 -8.51
N TYR A 10 -12.19 10.63 -7.93
CA TYR A 10 -12.43 12.06 -7.84
C TYR A 10 -11.32 12.72 -7.02
N ALA A 11 -10.20 13.06 -7.66
CA ALA A 11 -9.24 14.01 -7.16
C ALA A 11 -9.50 15.37 -7.84
N SER A 12 -10.66 15.99 -7.62
CA SER A 12 -10.94 17.28 -8.26
C SER A 12 -11.94 18.15 -7.51
N ILE A 13 -11.54 18.62 -6.32
CA ILE A 13 -12.11 19.85 -5.74
C ILE A 13 -11.02 20.83 -5.26
N HIS A 14 -9.73 20.46 -5.31
CA HIS A 14 -8.63 21.38 -4.98
C HIS A 14 -8.09 22.08 -6.25
N PRO A 15 -7.87 23.41 -6.24
CA PRO A 15 -7.34 24.16 -7.39
C PRO A 15 -5.98 23.66 -7.92
N GLU A 16 -5.17 23.01 -7.08
CA GLU A 16 -3.92 22.37 -7.53
C GLU A 16 -4.16 21.09 -8.34
N PHE A 17 -5.19 20.30 -8.01
CA PHE A 17 -5.58 19.11 -8.78
C PHE A 17 -6.43 19.45 -10.01
N ALA A 18 -6.90 20.69 -10.14
CA ALA A 18 -7.56 21.16 -11.36
C ALA A 18 -6.60 21.20 -12.59
N ARG A 19 -5.29 21.01 -12.40
CA ARG A 19 -4.30 21.00 -13.49
C ARG A 19 -3.89 19.60 -13.95
N ASN A 20 -4.08 18.57 -13.11
CA ASN A 20 -3.59 17.22 -13.33
C ASN A 20 -4.77 16.26 -13.43
N GLU A 21 -4.89 15.55 -14.55
CA GLU A 21 -5.85 14.45 -14.69
C GLU A 21 -5.16 13.10 -14.52
N VAL A 22 -5.84 12.16 -13.86
CA VAL A 22 -5.41 10.77 -13.71
C VAL A 22 -6.26 9.94 -14.66
N PHE A 23 -5.61 9.29 -15.61
CA PHE A 23 -6.25 8.40 -16.57
C PHE A 23 -5.73 6.99 -16.35
N GLY A 24 -6.65 6.08 -15.99
CA GLY A 24 -6.35 4.65 -15.84
C GLY A 24 -7.03 3.85 -16.94
N TYR A 25 -6.26 3.07 -17.70
CA TYR A 25 -6.79 2.01 -18.55
C TYR A 25 -6.57 0.67 -17.84
N ASN A 26 -7.63 -0.12 -17.70
CA ASN A 26 -7.56 -1.48 -17.16
C ASN A 26 -8.23 -2.45 -18.14
N GLU A 27 -7.45 -3.34 -18.74
CA GLU A 27 -7.93 -4.35 -19.70
C GLU A 27 -8.83 -5.40 -19.03
N ASN A 28 -8.74 -5.58 -17.70
CA ASN A 28 -9.45 -6.60 -16.93
C ASN A 28 -10.76 -6.10 -16.28
N ALA A 29 -11.28 -4.94 -16.67
CA ALA A 29 -12.57 -4.46 -16.18
C ALA A 29 -13.72 -5.27 -16.83
N GLU A 30 -14.03 -6.43 -16.21
CA GLU A 30 -15.20 -7.30 -16.45
C GLU A 30 -15.31 -7.94 -17.85
N LYS A 31 -14.99 -9.25 -17.92
CA LYS A 31 -15.32 -10.17 -19.04
C LYS A 31 -15.01 -9.64 -20.44
N LEU A 32 -13.73 -9.60 -20.79
CA LEU A 32 -13.32 -9.71 -22.19
C LEU A 32 -13.01 -11.18 -22.44
N ASP A 33 -14.02 -11.89 -22.93
CA ASP A 33 -13.83 -13.19 -23.55
C ASP A 33 -12.74 -13.01 -24.61
N LEU A 34 -11.70 -13.86 -24.59
CA LEU A 34 -10.58 -13.84 -25.57
C LEU A 34 -11.04 -14.19 -26.99
N THR A 35 -12.34 -14.09 -27.27
CA THR A 35 -12.95 -14.26 -28.57
C THR A 35 -12.72 -12.99 -29.39
N LEU A 36 -12.31 -13.20 -30.64
CA LEU A 36 -12.40 -12.17 -31.68
C LEU A 36 -13.88 -11.76 -31.76
N GLY A 37 -14.16 -10.46 -31.84
CA GLY A 37 -15.50 -9.97 -32.12
C GLY A 37 -16.01 -10.49 -33.47
N ASP A 38 -17.30 -10.29 -33.75
CA ASP A 38 -17.90 -10.64 -35.05
C ASP A 38 -17.21 -9.97 -36.26
N ASP A 39 -16.37 -8.96 -36.00
CA ASP A 39 -15.56 -8.21 -36.96
C ASP A 39 -14.08 -8.69 -37.05
N GLY A 40 -13.70 -9.74 -36.32
CA GLY A 40 -12.34 -10.27 -36.29
C GLY A 40 -11.35 -9.39 -35.50
N LEU A 41 -11.82 -8.39 -34.76
CA LEU A 41 -10.99 -7.54 -33.91
C LEU A 41 -11.02 -8.01 -32.45
N PRO A 42 -9.95 -7.77 -31.67
CA PRO A 42 -9.99 -8.00 -30.23
C PRO A 42 -11.11 -7.16 -29.60
N SER A 43 -11.94 -7.78 -28.77
CA SER A 43 -13.17 -7.22 -28.18
C SER A 43 -12.94 -5.95 -27.34
N ASP A 44 -11.69 -5.64 -26.99
CA ASP A 44 -11.28 -4.48 -26.18
C ASP A 44 -10.91 -3.22 -27.00
N LEU A 45 -10.76 -3.35 -28.33
CA LEU A 45 -10.27 -2.27 -29.20
C LEU A 45 -11.18 -1.02 -29.22
N PRO A 46 -12.53 -1.13 -29.25
CA PRO A 46 -13.39 0.05 -29.16
C PRO A 46 -13.22 0.83 -27.86
N ILE A 47 -13.08 0.11 -26.73
CA ILE A 47 -12.91 0.70 -25.39
C ILE A 47 -11.57 1.45 -25.32
N PHE A 48 -10.50 0.84 -25.83
CA PHE A 48 -9.20 1.51 -25.90
C PHE A 48 -9.24 2.76 -26.81
N ASN A 49 -9.92 2.70 -27.95
CA ASN A 49 -10.07 3.85 -28.84
C ASN A 49 -10.89 4.98 -28.21
N GLU A 50 -11.91 4.67 -27.42
CA GLU A 50 -12.66 5.65 -26.63
C GLU A 50 -11.76 6.30 -25.58
N PHE A 51 -11.02 5.51 -24.79
CA PHE A 51 -10.04 6.01 -23.83
C PHE A 51 -9.01 6.94 -24.48
N LYS A 52 -8.44 6.53 -25.62
CA LYS A 52 -7.50 7.33 -26.40
C LYS A 52 -8.14 8.63 -26.90
N SER A 53 -9.38 8.57 -27.40
CA SER A 53 -10.11 9.75 -27.85
C SER A 53 -10.38 10.72 -26.69
N MET A 54 -10.75 10.21 -25.51
CA MET A 54 -10.92 11.01 -24.30
C MET A 54 -9.62 11.72 -23.89
N LEU A 55 -8.50 10.99 -23.92
CA LEU A 55 -7.18 11.55 -23.65
C LEU A 55 -6.82 12.68 -24.62
N LEU A 56 -6.92 12.42 -25.93
CA LEU A 56 -6.57 13.38 -26.97
C LEU A 56 -7.47 14.61 -26.99
N ASN A 57 -8.71 14.49 -26.53
CA ASN A 57 -9.68 15.60 -26.46
C ASN A 57 -9.72 16.28 -25.08
N SER A 58 -8.91 15.85 -24.11
CA SER A 58 -8.88 16.50 -22.79
C SER A 58 -8.38 17.95 -22.91
N LYS A 59 -9.08 18.86 -22.24
CA LYS A 59 -8.70 20.29 -22.18
C LYS A 59 -7.68 20.60 -21.07
N ARG A 60 -7.23 19.59 -20.32
CA ARG A 60 -6.25 19.78 -19.23
C ARG A 60 -4.83 19.84 -19.74
N LYS A 61 -3.94 20.30 -18.86
CA LYS A 61 -2.53 20.58 -19.17
C LYS A 61 -1.58 19.45 -18.80
N PHE A 62 -1.93 18.58 -17.85
CA PHE A 62 -1.02 17.53 -17.38
C PHE A 62 -1.72 16.20 -17.12
N PHE A 63 -1.05 15.11 -17.48
CA PHE A 63 -1.58 13.74 -17.43
C PHE A 63 -0.75 12.83 -16.53
N ASN A 64 -1.43 12.06 -15.69
CA ASN A 64 -0.90 10.92 -14.97
C ASN A 64 -1.56 9.67 -15.56
N LEU A 65 -0.77 8.85 -16.25
CA LEU A 65 -1.27 7.70 -16.97
C LEU A 65 -1.00 6.42 -16.18
N THR A 66 -2.02 5.59 -16.02
CA THR A 66 -1.90 4.24 -15.48
C THR A 66 -2.44 3.26 -16.50
N PHE A 67 -1.65 2.23 -16.77
CA PHE A 67 -1.91 1.20 -17.75
C PHE A 67 -1.84 -0.15 -17.04
N ASP A 68 -2.96 -0.86 -16.95
CA ASP A 68 -3.05 -2.15 -16.27
C ASP A 68 -3.59 -3.22 -17.24
N GLY A 69 -2.77 -4.21 -17.57
CA GLY A 69 -3.12 -5.28 -18.50
C GLY A 69 -2.05 -5.57 -19.55
N SER A 70 -2.34 -6.57 -20.39
CA SER A 70 -1.50 -7.04 -21.51
C SER A 70 -1.58 -6.10 -22.72
N LEU A 71 -1.24 -4.83 -22.52
CA LEU A 71 -1.30 -3.83 -23.57
C LEU A 71 -0.33 -4.13 -24.72
N TYR A 72 -0.84 -4.03 -25.94
CA TYR A 72 0.00 -4.02 -27.13
C TYR A 72 0.62 -2.64 -27.35
N VAL A 73 1.94 -2.57 -27.53
CA VAL A 73 2.68 -1.31 -27.66
C VAL A 73 2.19 -0.38 -28.76
N TYR A 74 1.79 -0.92 -29.92
CA TYR A 74 1.28 -0.09 -31.02
C TYR A 74 0.04 0.72 -30.64
N ARG A 75 -0.71 0.29 -29.62
CA ARG A 75 -1.91 0.99 -29.13
C ARG A 75 -1.55 2.21 -28.28
N VAL A 76 -0.53 2.08 -27.44
CA VAL A 76 -0.14 3.11 -26.46
C VAL A 76 0.85 4.13 -27.05
N PHE A 77 1.70 3.70 -27.99
CA PHE A 77 2.72 4.56 -28.60
C PHE A 77 2.17 5.90 -29.16
N PRO A 78 1.02 5.95 -29.87
CA PRO A 78 0.46 7.22 -30.36
C PRO A 78 0.05 8.19 -29.24
N ILE A 79 -0.25 7.70 -28.04
CA ILE A 79 -0.60 8.55 -26.89
C ILE A 79 0.65 9.33 -26.47
N PHE A 80 1.77 8.64 -26.25
CA PHE A 80 3.03 9.28 -25.87
C PHE A 80 3.52 10.26 -26.95
N LYS A 81 3.43 9.87 -28.22
CA LYS A 81 3.84 10.75 -29.33
C LYS A 81 3.04 12.06 -29.39
N ASN A 82 1.73 12.01 -29.13
CA ASN A 82 0.85 13.17 -29.26
C ASN A 82 0.76 14.02 -27.98
N LEU A 83 1.03 13.43 -26.81
CA LEU A 83 0.83 14.06 -25.51
C LEU A 83 2.13 14.19 -24.69
N ALA A 84 3.30 13.95 -25.28
CA ALA A 84 4.60 13.95 -24.59
C ALA A 84 4.79 15.15 -23.65
N ASP A 85 4.52 16.36 -24.17
CA ASP A 85 4.69 17.64 -23.46
C ASP A 85 3.74 17.83 -22.26
N TYR A 86 2.79 16.92 -22.06
CA TYR A 86 1.77 17.00 -21.03
C TYR A 86 1.82 15.82 -20.05
N ILE A 87 2.62 14.79 -20.30
CA ILE A 87 2.68 13.61 -19.43
C ILE A 87 3.66 13.87 -18.27
N VAL A 88 3.15 13.73 -17.04
CA VAL A 88 3.90 13.98 -15.79
C VAL A 88 4.14 12.69 -15.00
N SER A 89 3.26 11.70 -15.11
CA SER A 89 3.47 10.39 -14.49
C SER A 89 3.03 9.25 -15.39
N VAL A 90 3.77 8.15 -15.38
CA VAL A 90 3.45 6.92 -16.11
C VAL A 90 3.62 5.71 -15.20
N HIS A 91 2.56 4.91 -15.09
CA HIS A 91 2.53 3.67 -14.33
C HIS A 91 2.07 2.54 -15.27
N ILE A 92 2.90 1.52 -15.44
CA ILE A 92 2.63 0.39 -16.33
C ILE A 92 2.65 -0.89 -15.51
N ASN A 93 1.53 -1.61 -15.51
CA ASN A 93 1.31 -2.83 -14.76
C ASN A 93 1.01 -4.00 -15.73
N ASN A 94 1.74 -5.11 -15.58
CA ASN A 94 1.51 -6.39 -16.25
C ASN A 94 1.64 -6.36 -17.79
N LEU A 95 2.65 -5.67 -18.31
CA LEU A 95 2.88 -5.57 -19.75
C LEU A 95 3.52 -6.85 -20.31
N ALA A 96 2.71 -7.65 -21.02
CA ALA A 96 3.11 -8.96 -21.53
C ALA A 96 3.95 -8.93 -22.83
N ARG A 97 3.80 -7.89 -23.68
CA ARG A 97 4.51 -7.77 -24.96
C ARG A 97 4.84 -6.32 -25.26
N HIS A 98 6.13 -5.98 -25.29
CA HIS A 98 6.56 -4.66 -25.72
C HIS A 98 7.70 -4.67 -26.72
N THR A 99 7.72 -3.61 -27.53
CA THR A 99 8.83 -3.26 -28.40
C THR A 99 9.73 -2.26 -27.68
N ASP A 100 10.99 -2.23 -28.08
CA ASP A 100 11.97 -1.19 -27.75
C ASP A 100 11.41 0.25 -27.84
N MET A 101 10.48 0.49 -28.79
CA MET A 101 9.87 1.80 -29.01
C MET A 101 9.01 2.34 -27.85
N LEU A 102 8.49 1.51 -26.93
CA LEU A 102 7.62 2.00 -25.86
C LEU A 102 8.40 2.82 -24.83
N LEU A 103 9.48 2.25 -24.31
CA LEU A 103 10.31 2.91 -23.30
C LEU A 103 10.90 4.20 -23.88
N ASP A 104 11.31 4.15 -25.14
CA ASP A 104 11.75 5.30 -25.91
C ASP A 104 10.69 6.42 -25.95
N ALA A 105 9.44 6.10 -26.27
CA ALA A 105 8.36 7.10 -26.33
C ALA A 105 8.03 7.69 -24.95
N ILE A 106 8.12 6.89 -23.89
CA ILE A 106 7.92 7.38 -22.52
C ILE A 106 9.04 8.35 -22.14
N LEU A 107 10.28 8.03 -22.50
CA LEU A 107 11.44 8.84 -22.18
C LEU A 107 11.61 10.07 -23.09
N ASP A 108 10.77 10.21 -24.11
CA ASP A 108 10.61 11.47 -24.86
C ASP A 108 9.68 12.47 -24.16
N CYS A 109 9.03 12.10 -23.05
CA CYS A 109 8.19 13.01 -22.27
C CYS A 109 9.05 13.91 -21.37
N ASP A 110 9.26 15.16 -21.79
CA ASP A 110 10.18 16.14 -21.16
C ASP A 110 9.78 16.57 -19.73
N LYS A 111 8.49 16.49 -19.40
CA LYS A 111 7.91 16.83 -18.08
C LYS A 111 7.63 15.63 -17.18
N LEU A 112 8.07 14.43 -17.57
CA LEU A 112 7.89 13.24 -16.76
C LEU A 112 8.56 13.43 -15.40
N GLU A 113 7.81 13.32 -14.32
CA GLU A 113 8.27 13.42 -12.93
C GLU A 113 8.39 12.03 -12.26
N GLN A 114 7.55 11.09 -12.68
CA GLN A 114 7.46 9.75 -12.09
C GLN A 114 7.26 8.67 -13.15
N LEU A 115 8.01 7.57 -13.00
CA LEU A 115 7.95 6.39 -13.85
C LEU A 115 7.89 5.11 -13.00
N GLU A 116 6.90 4.27 -13.26
CA GLU A 116 6.69 3.02 -12.54
C GLU A 116 6.41 1.86 -13.49
N PHE A 117 7.16 0.77 -13.34
CA PHE A 117 6.96 -0.49 -14.07
C PHE A 117 6.73 -1.63 -13.08
N LYS A 118 5.58 -2.29 -13.18
CA LYS A 118 5.20 -3.43 -12.35
C LYS A 118 4.85 -4.63 -13.21
N GLY A 119 5.46 -5.79 -12.96
CA GLY A 119 5.20 -7.03 -13.70
C GLY A 119 5.42 -6.89 -15.20
N VAL A 120 6.39 -6.08 -15.62
CA VAL A 120 6.72 -5.88 -17.03
C VAL A 120 7.80 -6.87 -17.44
N GLY A 121 7.63 -7.51 -18.60
CA GLY A 121 8.63 -8.42 -19.17
C GLY A 121 9.97 -7.73 -19.51
N ASP A 122 10.73 -8.29 -20.45
CA ASP A 122 12.09 -7.85 -20.81
C ASP A 122 12.15 -6.40 -21.33
N LEU A 123 12.29 -5.40 -20.45
CA LEU A 123 12.39 -3.98 -20.82
C LEU A 123 13.59 -3.76 -21.73
N THR A 124 13.32 -3.43 -22.99
CA THR A 124 14.33 -3.11 -24.00
C THR A 124 14.37 -1.61 -24.23
N TYR A 125 15.58 -1.09 -24.40
CA TYR A 125 15.84 0.32 -24.68
C TYR A 125 16.37 0.43 -26.11
N GLY A 126 15.81 1.35 -26.90
CA GLY A 126 16.29 1.59 -28.26
C GLY A 126 17.69 2.20 -28.25
N ASN A 127 18.52 1.92 -29.25
CA ASN A 127 19.93 2.39 -29.31
C ASN A 127 20.09 3.92 -29.54
N THR A 128 19.07 4.73 -29.25
CA THR A 128 19.07 6.18 -29.48
C THR A 128 19.48 6.94 -28.22
N THR A 129 20.38 7.92 -28.36
CA THR A 129 20.77 8.77 -27.23
C THR A 129 19.67 9.78 -26.97
N ARG A 130 19.08 9.76 -25.78
CA ARG A 130 17.96 10.65 -25.40
C ARG A 130 18.42 11.88 -24.62
N GLN A 131 17.58 12.92 -24.66
CA GLN A 131 17.77 14.11 -23.83
C GLN A 131 17.51 13.79 -22.36
N GLN A 132 18.09 14.59 -21.47
CA GLN A 132 17.86 14.46 -20.04
C GLN A 132 16.49 15.01 -19.67
N ILE A 133 15.74 14.23 -18.90
CA ILE A 133 14.45 14.60 -18.32
C ILE A 133 14.72 15.17 -16.93
N LEU A 134 14.94 16.48 -16.86
CA LEU A 134 15.34 17.15 -15.61
C LEU A 134 14.25 17.12 -14.52
N SER A 135 12.99 16.93 -14.91
CA SER A 135 11.84 16.78 -14.01
C SER A 135 11.73 15.40 -13.39
N LEU A 136 12.37 14.36 -13.97
CA LEU A 136 12.20 12.98 -13.54
C LEU A 136 12.87 12.75 -12.19
N LYS A 137 12.04 12.56 -11.16
CA LYS A 137 12.46 12.47 -9.75
C LYS A 137 12.24 11.09 -9.15
N ARG A 138 11.34 10.28 -9.70
CA ARG A 138 10.97 8.98 -9.14
C ARG A 138 10.94 7.89 -10.19
N ILE A 139 11.64 6.79 -9.91
CA ILE A 139 11.61 5.59 -10.75
C ILE A 139 11.41 4.36 -9.84
N TYR A 140 10.41 3.53 -10.18
CA TYR A 140 10.11 2.29 -9.46
C TYR A 140 10.00 1.10 -10.41
N PHE A 141 10.65 0.00 -10.03
CA PHE A 141 10.57 -1.27 -10.73
C PHE A 141 10.09 -2.37 -9.78
N GLU A 142 9.00 -3.05 -10.11
CA GLU A 142 8.48 -4.19 -9.35
C GLU A 142 8.31 -5.39 -10.29
N GLY A 143 9.01 -6.50 -10.05
CA GLY A 143 8.91 -7.69 -10.92
C GLY A 143 9.27 -7.41 -12.38
N ALA A 144 10.01 -6.34 -12.67
CA ALA A 144 10.43 -5.98 -14.02
C ALA A 144 11.71 -6.75 -14.39
N ASN A 145 11.79 -7.25 -15.63
CA ASN A 145 13.02 -7.84 -16.14
C ASN A 145 13.86 -6.78 -16.86
N LEU A 146 14.99 -6.44 -16.26
CA LEU A 146 15.89 -5.40 -16.73
C LEU A 146 17.23 -6.00 -17.11
N THR A 147 18.02 -5.22 -17.83
CA THR A 147 19.44 -5.48 -18.06
C THR A 147 20.25 -4.30 -17.54
N ASP A 148 21.53 -4.50 -17.26
CA ASP A 148 22.44 -3.42 -16.88
C ASP A 148 22.44 -2.31 -17.93
N PHE A 149 22.37 -2.67 -19.22
CA PHE A 149 22.22 -1.73 -20.32
C PHE A 149 20.94 -0.90 -20.23
N CYS A 150 19.80 -1.53 -20.07
CA CYS A 150 18.52 -0.83 -19.99
C CYS A 150 18.50 0.11 -18.77
N PHE A 151 18.92 -0.39 -17.61
CA PHE A 151 18.99 0.40 -16.38
C PHE A 151 19.85 1.66 -16.55
N ASN A 152 21.06 1.53 -17.10
CA ASN A 152 21.96 2.68 -17.27
C ASN A 152 21.39 3.75 -18.19
N ASN A 153 20.74 3.35 -19.28
CA ASN A 153 20.13 4.29 -20.21
C ASN A 153 18.97 5.05 -19.58
N ILE A 154 18.11 4.36 -18.82
CA ILE A 154 17.05 5.01 -18.05
C ILE A 154 17.66 6.00 -17.04
N MET A 155 18.65 5.56 -16.26
CA MET A 155 19.28 6.42 -15.24
C MET A 155 19.98 7.64 -15.85
N ARG A 156 20.57 7.51 -17.06
CA ARG A 156 21.19 8.62 -17.78
C ARG A 156 20.18 9.71 -18.15
N CYS A 157 18.92 9.35 -18.36
CA CYS A 157 17.84 10.29 -18.64
C CYS A 157 17.37 11.02 -17.37
N ALA A 158 17.67 10.54 -16.16
CA ALA A 158 17.15 11.05 -14.90
C ALA A 158 18.25 11.64 -13.97
N PRO A 159 18.96 12.72 -14.35
CA PRO A 159 20.07 13.25 -13.56
C PRO A 159 19.66 13.81 -12.18
N ASN A 160 18.38 14.17 -12.02
CA ASN A 160 17.84 14.75 -10.79
C ASN A 160 17.04 13.74 -9.94
N LEU A 161 17.25 12.43 -10.16
CA LEU A 161 16.51 11.39 -9.47
C LEU A 161 16.66 11.50 -7.94
N GLU A 162 15.53 11.57 -7.25
CA GLU A 162 15.45 11.65 -5.78
C GLU A 162 15.02 10.32 -5.14
N GLU A 163 14.26 9.50 -5.90
CA GLU A 163 13.70 8.23 -5.45
C GLU A 163 13.94 7.13 -6.49
N LEU A 164 14.49 6.01 -6.02
CA LEU A 164 14.72 4.82 -6.81
C LEU A 164 14.23 3.60 -6.02
N GLY A 165 13.49 2.71 -6.68
CA GLY A 165 13.09 1.46 -6.05
C GLY A 165 13.07 0.23 -6.94
N PHE A 166 13.31 -0.90 -6.29
CA PHE A 166 13.34 -2.24 -6.84
C PHE A 166 12.61 -3.19 -5.89
N GLU A 167 11.63 -3.90 -6.38
CA GLU A 167 10.95 -4.97 -5.66
C GLU A 167 10.83 -6.19 -6.58
N ASN A 168 11.11 -7.39 -6.08
CA ASN A 168 10.96 -8.65 -6.84
C ASN A 168 11.63 -8.66 -8.23
N CYS A 169 12.59 -7.76 -8.50
CA CYS A 169 13.36 -7.73 -9.74
C CYS A 169 14.39 -8.85 -9.75
N ASN A 170 14.69 -9.43 -10.92
CA ASN A 170 15.69 -10.48 -11.07
C ASN A 170 17.12 -9.91 -11.05
N ILE A 171 17.53 -9.37 -9.90
CA ILE A 171 18.85 -8.76 -9.72
C ILE A 171 19.86 -9.87 -9.40
N LEU A 172 20.84 -10.03 -10.28
CA LEU A 172 21.93 -10.97 -10.12
C LEU A 172 22.85 -10.52 -8.98
N ILE A 173 22.82 -11.31 -7.90
CA ILE A 173 23.59 -11.07 -6.67
C ILE A 173 24.88 -11.91 -6.55
N TRP A 174 25.06 -12.95 -7.37
CA TRP A 174 26.13 -13.92 -7.17
C TRP A 174 27.40 -13.49 -7.90
N HIS A 175 28.46 -13.14 -7.16
CA HIS A 175 29.73 -12.69 -7.74
C HIS A 175 30.30 -13.64 -8.81
N GLN A 176 30.19 -14.96 -8.61
CA GLN A 176 30.67 -15.95 -9.58
C GLN A 176 29.90 -15.89 -10.90
N ALA A 177 28.58 -15.68 -10.84
CA ALA A 177 27.75 -15.51 -12.03
C ALA A 177 28.07 -14.17 -12.72
N ILE A 178 28.23 -13.10 -11.95
CA ILE A 178 28.64 -11.78 -12.47
C ILE A 178 29.98 -11.87 -13.22
N ARG A 179 30.95 -12.64 -12.71
CA ARG A 179 32.25 -12.87 -13.40
C ARG A 179 32.12 -13.54 -14.78
N ARG A 180 31.02 -14.26 -15.05
CA ARG A 180 30.79 -14.84 -16.39
C ARG A 180 30.48 -13.76 -17.42
N PHE A 181 29.71 -12.74 -17.03
CA PHE A 181 29.36 -11.61 -17.88
C PHE A 181 30.44 -10.52 -17.87
N TYR A 182 31.20 -10.41 -16.77
CA TYR A 182 32.28 -9.45 -16.61
C TYR A 182 33.56 -10.14 -16.08
N PRO A 183 34.38 -10.78 -16.93
CA PRO A 183 35.56 -11.54 -16.50
C PRO A 183 36.60 -10.75 -15.69
N ASN A 184 36.65 -9.43 -15.90
CA ASN A 184 37.53 -8.51 -15.19
C ASN A 184 36.99 -8.09 -13.80
N TYR A 185 35.82 -8.58 -13.41
CA TYR A 185 35.21 -8.34 -12.10
C TYR A 185 35.91 -9.16 -11.00
N LYS A 186 37.09 -8.71 -10.58
CA LYS A 186 37.92 -9.34 -9.55
C LYS A 186 38.01 -8.52 -8.25
N ASP A 187 36.96 -7.78 -7.88
CA ASP A 187 37.00 -6.70 -6.86
C ASP A 187 37.64 -5.41 -7.37
N SER A 188 37.23 -4.97 -8.57
CA SER A 188 37.73 -3.74 -9.14
C SER A 188 37.36 -2.54 -8.25
N LYS A 189 38.35 -1.97 -7.56
CA LYS A 189 38.30 -0.63 -6.93
C LYS A 189 38.00 0.50 -7.94
N LYS A 190 37.85 0.17 -9.22
CA LYS A 190 37.48 1.09 -10.30
C LYS A 190 35.96 1.14 -10.38
N LYS A 191 35.41 2.34 -10.16
CA LYS A 191 34.01 2.66 -10.37
C LYS A 191 33.69 2.55 -11.87
N GLN A 192 33.33 1.36 -12.33
CA GLN A 192 33.03 1.12 -13.74
C GLN A 192 31.56 0.73 -13.89
N THR A 193 30.81 1.50 -14.66
CA THR A 193 29.45 1.15 -15.04
C THR A 193 29.47 -0.12 -15.90
N PHE A 194 28.65 -1.09 -15.53
CA PHE A 194 28.52 -2.37 -16.22
C PHE A 194 27.40 -2.28 -17.24
N ASN A 195 27.53 -2.89 -18.42
CA ASN A 195 26.62 -2.64 -19.54
C ASN A 195 26.25 -3.92 -20.31
N SER A 196 25.78 -4.95 -19.60
CA SER A 196 25.30 -6.21 -20.20
C SER A 196 23.88 -6.08 -20.73
N LEU A 197 23.60 -6.78 -21.82
CA LEU A 197 22.27 -6.99 -22.41
C LEU A 197 21.57 -8.25 -21.86
N ASP A 198 22.23 -9.02 -20.98
CA ASP A 198 21.76 -10.35 -20.57
C ASP A 198 21.41 -10.42 -19.08
N ILE A 199 21.99 -9.54 -18.27
CA ILE A 199 21.81 -9.54 -16.82
C ILE A 199 21.58 -8.15 -16.28
N PHE A 200 20.88 -8.08 -15.15
CA PHE A 200 20.81 -6.91 -14.30
C PHE A 200 21.50 -7.22 -12.98
N SER A 201 22.59 -6.51 -12.67
CA SER A 201 23.48 -6.84 -11.56
C SER A 201 23.39 -5.82 -10.43
N TYR A 202 23.45 -6.30 -9.19
CA TYR A 202 23.44 -5.41 -8.02
C TYR A 202 24.65 -4.46 -8.02
N VAL A 203 25.77 -4.89 -8.60
CA VAL A 203 27.01 -4.12 -8.68
C VAL A 203 26.82 -2.88 -9.56
N ASN A 204 26.11 -3.03 -10.68
CA ASN A 204 25.81 -1.90 -11.55
C ASN A 204 24.94 -0.85 -10.84
N ILE A 205 23.94 -1.30 -10.08
CA ILE A 205 23.10 -0.41 -9.26
C ILE A 205 23.95 0.33 -8.21
N VAL A 206 24.84 -0.37 -7.51
CA VAL A 206 25.75 0.24 -6.53
C VAL A 206 26.66 1.27 -7.20
N ASN A 207 27.21 0.97 -8.38
CA ASN A 207 28.08 1.89 -9.12
C ASN A 207 27.32 3.15 -9.58
N TYR A 208 26.05 3.02 -9.98
CA TYR A 208 25.20 4.18 -10.22
C TYR A 208 25.04 5.02 -8.94
N LEU A 209 24.68 4.39 -7.83
CA LEU A 209 24.49 5.05 -6.53
C LEU A 209 25.77 5.73 -6.03
N GLU A 210 26.95 5.21 -6.37
CA GLU A 210 28.25 5.85 -6.07
C GLU A 210 28.42 7.25 -6.68
N THR A 211 27.68 7.56 -7.73
CA THR A 211 27.73 8.85 -8.44
C THR A 211 26.47 9.68 -8.26
N ALA A 212 25.37 9.06 -7.83
CA ALA A 212 24.11 9.73 -7.58
C ALA A 212 24.22 10.70 -6.39
N LYS A 213 23.80 11.95 -6.60
CA LYS A 213 23.88 13.03 -5.59
C LYS A 213 22.56 13.36 -4.91
N ASN A 214 21.44 13.11 -5.59
CA ASN A 214 20.13 13.60 -5.18
C ASN A 214 19.23 12.53 -4.53
N ILE A 215 19.67 11.27 -4.51
CA ILE A 215 18.90 10.15 -3.97
C ILE A 215 18.68 10.34 -2.46
N LYS A 216 17.41 10.43 -2.06
CA LYS A 216 16.94 10.54 -0.67
C LYS A 216 16.05 9.36 -0.28
N THR A 217 15.40 8.73 -1.24
CA THR A 217 14.50 7.60 -1.00
C THR A 217 14.98 6.37 -1.74
N LEU A 218 15.11 5.26 -1.03
CA LEU A 218 15.37 3.95 -1.61
C LEU A 218 14.33 2.94 -1.16
N ARG A 219 13.78 2.19 -2.11
CA ARG A 219 12.95 1.02 -1.83
C ARG A 219 13.64 -0.20 -2.41
N LEU A 220 14.23 -1.05 -1.59
CA LEU A 220 15.08 -2.12 -2.11
C LEU A 220 14.39 -3.49 -2.08
N GLY A 221 13.19 -3.59 -1.49
CA GLY A 221 12.50 -4.87 -1.34
C GLY A 221 13.45 -5.92 -0.76
N ASN A 222 13.58 -7.06 -1.43
CA ASN A 222 14.48 -8.17 -1.06
C ASN A 222 15.98 -7.95 -1.37
N ASN A 223 16.39 -6.78 -1.84
CA ASN A 223 17.75 -6.50 -2.32
C ASN A 223 18.66 -5.86 -1.25
N TYR A 224 18.67 -6.41 -0.04
CA TYR A 224 19.48 -5.93 1.08
C TYR A 224 21.00 -5.88 0.80
N HIS A 225 21.50 -6.65 -0.16
CA HIS A 225 22.90 -6.58 -0.58
C HIS A 225 23.27 -5.20 -1.16
N ILE A 226 22.35 -4.55 -1.88
CA ILE A 226 22.54 -3.19 -2.37
C ILE A 226 22.66 -2.25 -1.17
N PHE A 227 21.77 -2.42 -0.18
CA PHE A 227 21.80 -1.65 1.06
C PHE A 227 23.15 -1.76 1.76
N LEU A 228 23.66 -2.98 1.98
CA LEU A 228 24.95 -3.22 2.63
C LEU A 228 26.14 -2.60 1.88
N ASN A 229 26.02 -2.44 0.56
CA ASN A 229 27.04 -1.83 -0.30
C ASN A 229 26.77 -0.35 -0.67
N LEU A 230 25.73 0.27 -0.10
CA LEU A 230 25.50 1.71 -0.30
C LEU A 230 26.74 2.56 0.02
N PRO A 231 27.07 3.54 -0.86
CA PRO A 231 28.13 4.51 -0.64
C PRO A 231 27.91 5.38 0.59
N ILE A 232 29.00 5.79 1.24
CA ILE A 232 28.99 6.58 2.47
C ILE A 232 28.37 7.97 2.28
N HIS A 233 28.45 8.55 1.07
CA HIS A 233 27.92 9.91 0.81
C HIS A 233 26.39 9.96 0.70
N ILE A 234 25.72 8.82 0.51
CA ILE A 234 24.26 8.79 0.38
C ILE A 234 23.63 9.02 1.75
N LYS A 235 22.82 10.07 1.84
CA LYS A 235 22.05 10.44 3.03
C LYS A 235 20.58 10.24 2.77
N LEU A 236 20.07 9.07 3.16
CA LEU A 236 18.67 8.72 2.96
C LEU A 236 17.77 9.42 3.98
N VAL A 237 16.62 9.87 3.50
CA VAL A 237 15.47 10.34 4.28
C VAL A 237 14.46 9.20 4.44
N SER A 238 14.31 8.36 3.43
CA SER A 238 13.37 7.22 3.43
C SER A 238 14.04 5.95 2.94
N LEU A 239 13.78 4.84 3.63
CA LEU A 239 14.30 3.52 3.29
C LEU A 239 13.25 2.44 3.53
N GLU A 240 13.09 1.56 2.53
CA GLU A 240 12.31 0.33 2.64
C GLU A 240 13.17 -0.90 2.35
N LEU A 241 13.15 -1.88 3.26
CA LEU A 241 13.81 -3.18 3.14
C LEU A 241 12.84 -4.31 3.49
N ASN A 242 12.89 -5.39 2.70
CA ASN A 242 12.11 -6.61 2.92
C ASN A 242 13.05 -7.82 2.98
N PHE A 243 12.88 -8.69 3.97
CA PHE A 243 13.76 -9.82 4.23
C PHE A 243 13.06 -11.18 3.99
N LYS A 244 11.89 -11.22 3.34
CA LYS A 244 11.02 -12.40 3.19
C LYS A 244 11.72 -13.67 2.67
N ASN A 245 12.72 -13.51 1.81
CA ASN A 245 13.46 -14.63 1.21
C ASN A 245 14.85 -14.86 1.84
N LEU A 246 15.12 -14.26 3.00
CA LEU A 246 16.43 -14.24 3.66
C LEU A 246 16.50 -15.15 4.88
N CYS A 247 15.84 -16.31 4.82
CA CYS A 247 15.74 -17.28 5.91
C CYS A 247 17.09 -17.79 6.47
N PHE A 248 18.26 -17.38 5.94
CA PHE A 248 19.55 -17.94 6.33
C PHE A 248 20.72 -16.96 6.45
N THR A 249 20.49 -15.63 6.42
CA THR A 249 21.63 -14.70 6.34
C THR A 249 22.23 -14.35 7.70
N ARG A 250 23.54 -14.60 7.87
CA ARG A 250 24.37 -14.10 8.98
C ARG A 250 24.55 -12.58 9.01
N ASP A 251 23.92 -11.85 8.08
CA ASP A 251 24.18 -10.43 7.85
C ASP A 251 23.21 -9.47 8.59
N TYR A 252 22.24 -9.97 9.36
CA TYR A 252 21.32 -9.11 10.13
C TYR A 252 22.04 -8.10 11.02
N ALA A 253 23.11 -8.53 11.70
CA ALA A 253 23.94 -7.64 12.52
C ALA A 253 24.55 -6.52 11.67
N LYS A 254 25.11 -6.84 10.50
CA LYS A 254 25.69 -5.85 9.57
C LYS A 254 24.65 -4.87 9.06
N VAL A 255 23.44 -5.35 8.75
CA VAL A 255 22.33 -4.48 8.33
C VAL A 255 21.98 -3.54 9.48
N GLY A 256 21.81 -4.07 10.69
CA GLY A 256 21.54 -3.28 11.89
C GLY A 256 22.59 -2.21 12.17
N ASP A 257 23.87 -2.56 12.08
CA ASP A 257 25.00 -1.65 12.23
C ASP A 257 25.01 -0.57 11.15
N LYS A 258 24.75 -0.92 9.89
CA LYS A 258 24.67 0.05 8.80
C LYS A 258 23.48 1.00 8.95
N LEU A 259 22.29 0.47 9.24
CA LEU A 259 21.10 1.29 9.53
C LEU A 259 21.35 2.27 10.66
N SER A 260 22.03 1.81 11.72
CA SER A 260 22.40 2.62 12.89
C SER A 260 23.22 3.87 12.54
N THR A 261 23.90 3.91 11.39
CA THR A 261 24.68 5.07 10.93
C THR A 261 23.87 6.10 10.15
N MET A 262 22.63 5.78 9.75
CA MET A 262 21.80 6.63 8.90
C MET A 262 21.02 7.66 9.71
N SER A 263 21.73 8.63 10.29
CA SER A 263 21.13 9.66 11.16
C SER A 263 20.11 10.58 10.47
N THR A 264 20.13 10.68 9.13
CA THR A 264 19.19 11.51 8.35
C THR A 264 17.84 10.83 8.11
N LEU A 265 17.69 9.57 8.49
CA LEU A 265 16.50 8.79 8.18
C LEU A 265 15.29 9.28 8.99
N GLU A 266 14.21 9.58 8.28
CA GLU A 266 12.92 10.01 8.84
C GLU A 266 11.83 8.95 8.66
N TYR A 267 11.92 8.14 7.60
CA TYR A 267 10.96 7.08 7.27
C TYR A 267 11.70 5.76 7.11
N LEU A 268 11.30 4.77 7.90
CA LEU A 268 11.89 3.45 7.86
C LEU A 268 10.81 2.39 7.80
N ASP A 269 10.81 1.63 6.71
CA ASP A 269 9.98 0.45 6.55
C ASP A 269 10.89 -0.78 6.50
N LEU A 270 10.75 -1.64 7.50
CA LEU A 270 11.43 -2.91 7.58
C LEU A 270 10.37 -4.02 7.56
N ILE A 271 10.57 -5.02 6.72
CA ILE A 271 9.62 -6.12 6.55
C ILE A 271 10.36 -7.46 6.65
N HIS A 272 9.79 -8.45 7.34
CA HIS A 272 10.34 -9.81 7.51
C HIS A 272 11.72 -9.90 8.17
N PHE A 273 12.01 -9.09 9.18
CA PHE A 273 13.34 -9.07 9.84
C PHE A 273 13.29 -9.53 11.31
N PRO A 274 14.40 -9.98 11.93
CA PRO A 274 14.40 -10.35 13.34
C PRO A 274 14.38 -9.12 14.25
N CYS A 275 13.65 -9.17 15.37
CA CYS A 275 13.53 -8.04 16.29
C CYS A 275 14.87 -7.47 16.81
N CYS A 276 15.95 -8.24 16.82
CA CYS A 276 17.30 -7.77 17.17
C CYS A 276 17.86 -6.69 16.23
N VAL A 277 17.42 -6.63 14.96
CA VAL A 277 17.80 -5.56 14.03
C VAL A 277 17.24 -4.23 14.52
N LEU A 278 15.98 -4.18 14.95
CA LEU A 278 15.39 -2.96 15.50
C LEU A 278 16.12 -2.50 16.75
N ALA A 279 16.43 -3.45 17.65
CA ALA A 279 17.15 -3.18 18.88
C ALA A 279 18.54 -2.56 18.63
N SER A 280 19.17 -2.89 17.51
CA SER A 280 20.44 -2.30 17.09
C SER A 280 20.28 -0.89 16.52
N CYS A 281 19.30 -0.66 15.63
CA CYS A 281 19.24 0.55 14.80
C CYS A 281 18.32 1.63 15.36
N VAL A 282 17.12 1.29 15.83
CA VAL A 282 16.10 2.27 16.28
C VAL A 282 16.65 3.24 17.31
N PRO A 283 17.46 2.84 18.31
CA PRO A 283 18.02 3.78 19.28
C PRO A 283 18.80 4.95 18.64
N LYS A 284 19.54 4.70 17.55
CA LYS A 284 20.40 5.71 16.91
C LYS A 284 19.70 6.57 15.86
N LEU A 285 18.50 6.18 15.44
CA LEU A 285 17.69 6.90 14.43
C LEU A 285 16.89 8.05 15.05
N CYS A 286 17.55 9.15 15.43
CA CYS A 286 16.91 10.23 16.22
C CYS A 286 15.87 11.07 15.47
N ASN A 287 15.93 11.11 14.13
CA ASN A 287 15.05 11.93 13.29
C ASN A 287 13.78 11.20 12.79
N LEU A 288 13.54 9.98 13.29
CA LEU A 288 12.45 9.13 12.84
C LEU A 288 11.07 9.78 13.05
N LYS A 289 10.33 9.90 11.95
CA LYS A 289 8.92 10.35 11.90
C LYS A 289 7.97 9.18 11.67
N ARG A 290 8.39 8.17 10.91
CA ARG A 290 7.65 6.92 10.69
C ARG A 290 8.55 5.71 10.90
N LEU A 291 8.04 4.74 11.65
CA LEU A 291 8.58 3.39 11.73
C LEU A 291 7.50 2.38 11.34
N ASN A 292 7.72 1.63 10.27
CA ASN A 292 6.96 0.43 9.95
C ASN A 292 7.86 -0.79 10.11
N ALA A 293 7.46 -1.73 10.95
CA ALA A 293 8.26 -2.86 11.36
C ALA A 293 7.42 -4.14 11.36
N HIS A 294 7.60 -4.99 10.36
CA HIS A 294 7.11 -6.37 10.36
C HIS A 294 8.24 -7.33 10.74
N TYR A 295 8.19 -7.92 11.93
CA TYR A 295 9.30 -8.65 12.51
C TYR A 295 8.96 -10.08 12.89
N PHE A 296 9.98 -10.94 12.97
CA PHE A 296 9.90 -12.24 13.64
C PHE A 296 10.74 -12.24 14.93
N LEU A 297 10.48 -13.18 15.82
CA LEU A 297 11.09 -13.21 17.15
C LEU A 297 12.47 -13.85 17.08
N CYS A 298 13.40 -13.35 17.88
CA CYS A 298 14.72 -13.97 18.05
C CYS A 298 14.86 -14.53 19.47
N GLY A 299 15.84 -15.41 19.71
CA GLY A 299 16.04 -16.06 21.01
C GLY A 299 16.29 -15.12 22.21
N TYR A 300 16.50 -13.82 21.98
CA TYR A 300 16.71 -12.78 23.00
C TYR A 300 15.64 -11.66 22.91
N GLN A 301 14.40 -12.03 22.60
CA GLN A 301 13.31 -11.10 22.31
C GLN A 301 13.06 -10.05 23.41
N ASP A 302 13.09 -10.45 24.69
CA ASP A 302 12.75 -9.56 25.80
C ASP A 302 13.74 -8.41 25.91
N GLU A 303 15.04 -8.71 25.75
CA GLU A 303 16.09 -7.70 25.73
C GLU A 303 15.95 -6.79 24.50
N CYS A 304 15.68 -7.37 23.33
CA CYS A 304 15.51 -6.63 22.09
C CYS A 304 14.37 -5.62 22.20
N PHE A 305 13.20 -6.06 22.66
CA PHE A 305 12.05 -5.19 22.82
C PHE A 305 12.27 -4.16 23.92
N SER A 306 12.79 -4.56 25.09
CA SER A 306 13.13 -3.59 26.14
C SER A 306 14.00 -2.44 25.61
N LYS A 307 15.00 -2.77 24.78
CA LYS A 307 15.88 -1.76 24.15
C LYS A 307 15.13 -0.89 23.14
N VAL A 308 14.30 -1.47 22.28
CA VAL A 308 13.47 -0.72 21.32
C VAL A 308 12.51 0.22 22.05
N LEU A 309 11.73 -0.30 22.99
CA LEU A 309 10.71 0.43 23.74
C LEU A 309 11.31 1.57 24.54
N ASN A 310 12.43 1.33 25.24
CA ASN A 310 13.14 2.40 25.94
C ASN A 310 13.65 3.49 25.00
N SER A 311 14.05 3.13 23.78
CA SER A 311 14.50 4.12 22.81
C SER A 311 13.37 4.98 22.22
N LEU A 312 12.14 4.45 22.14
CA LEU A 312 10.98 5.19 21.65
C LEU A 312 10.68 6.42 22.52
N LYS A 313 10.95 6.35 23.83
CA LYS A 313 10.80 7.48 24.79
C LYS A 313 11.50 8.76 24.31
N ASN A 314 12.59 8.62 23.56
CA ASN A 314 13.40 9.74 23.09
C ASN A 314 13.02 10.21 21.66
N LYS A 315 12.04 9.58 21.00
CA LYS A 315 11.65 9.87 19.61
C LYS A 315 10.59 10.97 19.54
N LYS A 316 10.98 12.20 19.86
CA LYS A 316 10.10 13.39 19.92
C LYS A 316 9.38 13.73 18.60
N ASN A 317 9.84 13.20 17.47
CA ASN A 317 9.30 13.49 16.14
C ASN A 317 8.47 12.34 15.55
N LEU A 318 8.34 11.21 16.26
CA LEU A 318 7.62 10.04 15.77
C LEU A 318 6.12 10.34 15.67
N LYS A 319 5.59 10.26 14.46
CA LYS A 319 4.16 10.48 14.12
C LYS A 319 3.43 9.18 13.83
N GLU A 320 4.14 8.22 13.25
CA GLU A 320 3.57 6.95 12.80
C GLU A 320 4.42 5.79 13.32
N LEU A 321 3.77 4.87 14.04
CA LEU A 321 4.40 3.66 14.56
C LEU A 321 3.57 2.44 14.18
N MET A 322 4.17 1.54 13.42
CA MET A 322 3.61 0.24 13.06
C MET A 322 4.58 -0.85 13.50
N MET A 323 4.12 -1.73 14.38
CA MET A 323 4.89 -2.84 14.95
C MET A 323 4.05 -4.12 14.83
N VAL A 324 4.44 -5.00 13.92
CA VAL A 324 3.68 -6.21 13.56
C VAL A 324 4.59 -7.41 13.71
N SER A 325 4.22 -8.34 14.60
CA SER A 325 4.83 -9.66 14.64
C SER A 325 4.31 -10.48 13.47
N LEU A 326 5.21 -11.21 12.81
CA LEU A 326 4.89 -12.25 11.82
C LEU A 326 4.62 -13.60 12.47
N GLU A 327 4.85 -13.71 13.78
CA GLU A 327 4.51 -14.85 14.61
C GLU A 327 3.32 -14.47 15.51
N ASP A 328 2.25 -15.29 15.51
CA ASP A 328 0.91 -14.92 15.99
C ASP A 328 0.72 -14.81 17.52
N SER A 329 1.78 -14.76 18.32
CA SER A 329 1.67 -15.18 19.73
C SER A 329 2.21 -14.23 20.79
N VAL A 330 2.77 -13.06 20.44
CA VAL A 330 3.32 -12.16 21.47
C VAL A 330 2.81 -10.73 21.31
N PRO A 331 1.87 -10.27 22.17
CA PRO A 331 1.51 -8.86 22.22
C PRO A 331 2.74 -8.04 22.60
N LEU A 332 3.06 -7.03 21.79
CA LEU A 332 4.16 -6.14 22.09
C LEU A 332 3.73 -5.20 23.22
N GLU A 333 4.45 -5.26 24.34
CA GLU A 333 4.32 -4.22 25.35
C GLU A 333 4.74 -2.88 24.75
N ILE A 334 3.86 -1.88 24.74
CA ILE A 334 4.24 -0.50 24.40
C ILE A 334 5.00 0.12 25.58
N PRO A 335 5.96 1.05 25.35
CA PRO A 335 6.61 1.74 26.45
C PRO A 335 5.59 2.51 27.31
N ASP A 336 5.77 2.50 28.63
CA ASP A 336 5.04 3.40 29.53
C ASP A 336 5.63 4.81 29.41
N CYS A 337 5.36 5.47 28.28
CA CYS A 337 5.76 6.84 28.00
C CYS A 337 4.78 7.50 27.02
N THR A 338 4.71 8.83 27.07
CA THR A 338 3.91 9.61 26.12
C THR A 338 4.74 9.98 24.89
N LEU A 339 4.27 9.57 23.72
CA LEU A 339 4.75 9.96 22.41
C LEU A 339 3.87 11.10 21.89
N GLU A 340 4.18 12.33 22.29
CA GLU A 340 3.31 13.51 22.10
C GLU A 340 2.90 13.75 20.64
N LYS A 341 3.78 13.47 19.66
CA LYS A 341 3.49 13.69 18.24
C LYS A 341 2.88 12.49 17.53
N LEU A 342 2.67 11.36 18.22
CA LEU A 342 2.18 10.14 17.62
C LEU A 342 0.69 10.30 17.26
N THR A 343 0.41 10.26 15.96
CA THR A 343 -0.94 10.38 15.40
C THR A 343 -1.48 9.07 14.87
N THR A 344 -0.61 8.11 14.54
CA THR A 344 -0.97 6.81 13.95
C THR A 344 -0.27 5.68 14.70
N TYR A 345 -1.04 4.69 15.14
CA TYR A 345 -0.52 3.46 15.72
C TYR A 345 -1.14 2.22 15.07
N ILE A 346 -0.31 1.23 14.74
CA ILE A 346 -0.71 -0.08 14.21
C ILE A 346 0.07 -1.17 14.93
N GLY A 347 -0.60 -2.15 15.56
CA GLY A 347 0.10 -3.29 16.14
C GLY A 347 -0.73 -4.20 17.05
N LEU A 348 -0.04 -5.11 17.73
CA LEU A 348 -0.57 -6.01 18.76
C LEU A 348 -0.23 -5.42 20.13
N THR A 349 -1.21 -5.02 20.95
CA THR A 349 -0.87 -4.38 22.24
C THR A 349 -2.00 -4.35 23.27
N ASN A 350 -1.62 -4.08 24.52
CA ASN A 350 -2.52 -3.81 25.64
C ASN A 350 -3.06 -2.35 25.59
N VAL A 351 -4.38 -2.21 25.65
CA VAL A 351 -5.09 -0.93 25.50
C VAL A 351 -4.78 0.08 26.61
N PHE A 352 -4.54 -0.36 27.84
CA PHE A 352 -4.18 0.57 28.92
C PHE A 352 -2.94 1.39 28.54
N LYS A 353 -1.96 0.76 27.89
CA LYS A 353 -0.74 1.43 27.45
C LYS A 353 -1.00 2.33 26.23
N ILE A 354 -1.88 1.95 25.29
CA ILE A 354 -2.27 2.81 24.15
C ILE A 354 -2.81 4.15 24.63
N THR A 355 -3.73 4.13 25.60
CA THR A 355 -4.39 5.36 26.09
C THR A 355 -3.42 6.31 26.80
N ARG A 356 -2.29 5.80 27.33
CA ARG A 356 -1.20 6.61 27.91
C ARG A 356 -0.16 7.05 26.87
N MET A 357 -0.02 6.27 25.80
CA MET A 357 1.01 6.46 24.78
C MET A 357 0.81 7.76 24.00
N SER A 358 -0.42 8.12 23.63
CA SER A 358 -0.66 9.40 22.97
C SER A 358 -2.12 9.85 23.08
N GLN A 359 -2.31 11.10 23.49
CA GLN A 359 -3.62 11.78 23.44
C GLN A 359 -3.94 12.35 22.06
N ASN A 360 -2.95 12.44 21.17
CA ASN A 360 -3.08 13.00 19.82
C ASN A 360 -3.34 11.92 18.76
N LEU A 361 -3.68 10.70 19.18
CA LEU A 361 -3.92 9.59 18.28
C LEU A 361 -5.18 9.85 17.44
N THR A 362 -5.00 9.93 16.12
CA THR A 362 -6.10 10.10 15.15
C THR A 362 -6.40 8.81 14.39
N ARG A 363 -5.45 7.86 14.35
CA ARG A 363 -5.58 6.58 13.66
C ARG A 363 -5.07 5.44 14.54
N LEU A 364 -5.91 4.44 14.75
CA LEU A 364 -5.58 3.26 15.53
C LEU A 364 -5.98 2.01 14.73
N LYS A 365 -5.03 1.09 14.52
CA LYS A 365 -5.29 -0.27 14.06
C LYS A 365 -4.79 -1.28 15.07
N ILE A 366 -5.67 -2.11 15.59
CA ILE A 366 -5.35 -3.25 16.45
C ILE A 366 -5.45 -4.51 15.60
N LEU A 367 -4.38 -5.30 15.52
CA LEU A 367 -4.29 -6.45 14.62
C LEU A 367 -4.84 -7.76 15.20
N ASN A 368 -4.91 -7.84 16.53
CA ASN A 368 -5.52 -8.94 17.25
C ASN A 368 -6.36 -8.32 18.37
N GLY A 369 -7.67 -8.33 18.18
CA GLY A 369 -8.67 -7.81 19.12
C GLY A 369 -9.08 -8.84 20.17
N ASP A 370 -8.68 -10.10 20.04
CA ASP A 370 -9.05 -11.17 20.98
C ASP A 370 -8.36 -11.00 22.34
N ILE A 371 -7.22 -10.31 22.34
CA ILE A 371 -6.54 -9.92 23.58
C ILE A 371 -7.29 -8.82 24.33
N LEU A 372 -8.30 -8.19 23.72
CA LEU A 372 -9.05 -7.09 24.31
C LEU A 372 -10.21 -7.63 25.15
N THR A 373 -10.25 -7.21 26.41
CA THR A 373 -11.40 -7.42 27.29
C THR A 373 -12.48 -6.36 27.02
N ALA A 374 -13.71 -6.58 27.52
CA ALA A 374 -14.76 -5.57 27.50
C ALA A 374 -14.33 -4.23 28.13
N CYS A 375 -13.51 -4.27 29.18
CA CYS A 375 -12.93 -3.09 29.81
C CYS A 375 -11.97 -2.35 28.87
N ASP A 376 -11.18 -3.07 28.09
CA ASP A 376 -10.26 -2.48 27.12
C ASP A 376 -11.03 -1.73 26.02
N TYR A 377 -12.06 -2.32 25.44
CA TYR A 377 -12.92 -1.61 24.49
C TYR A 377 -13.49 -0.33 25.11
N LYS A 378 -14.04 -0.39 26.33
CA LYS A 378 -14.56 0.80 27.03
C LYS A 378 -13.49 1.90 27.17
N LEU A 379 -12.23 1.55 27.45
CA LEU A 379 -11.13 2.52 27.56
C LEU A 379 -10.77 3.17 26.21
N ILE A 380 -10.76 2.42 25.11
CA ILE A 380 -10.54 2.97 23.76
C ILE A 380 -11.59 4.05 23.49
N PHE A 381 -12.86 3.71 23.60
CA PHE A 381 -13.98 4.59 23.26
C PHE A 381 -14.12 5.77 24.24
N LYS A 382 -13.67 5.62 25.50
CA LYS A 382 -13.71 6.69 26.50
C LYS A 382 -12.56 7.69 26.35
N ASN A 383 -11.34 7.22 26.10
CA ASN A 383 -10.14 8.04 26.25
C ASN A 383 -9.59 8.61 24.94
N LEU A 384 -9.85 7.97 23.79
CA LEU A 384 -9.28 8.37 22.50
C LEU A 384 -10.23 9.29 21.71
N ILE A 385 -10.76 10.34 22.34
CA ILE A 385 -11.82 11.20 21.77
C ILE A 385 -11.47 11.87 20.42
N GLY A 386 -10.17 12.06 20.13
CA GLY A 386 -9.66 12.63 18.88
C GLY A 386 -9.53 11.62 17.74
N LEU A 387 -9.90 10.35 17.96
CA LEU A 387 -9.72 9.28 16.99
C LEU A 387 -10.64 9.47 15.79
N GLN A 388 -10.03 9.51 14.60
CA GLN A 388 -10.72 9.65 13.32
C GLN A 388 -10.94 8.31 12.63
N LYS A 389 -10.00 7.37 12.81
CA LYS A 389 -10.05 6.04 12.21
C LYS A 389 -9.71 4.96 13.23
N LEU A 390 -10.64 4.04 13.42
CA LEU A 390 -10.46 2.84 14.24
C LEU A 390 -10.59 1.59 13.36
N ILE A 391 -9.60 0.73 13.42
CA ILE A 391 -9.65 -0.61 12.85
C ILE A 391 -9.29 -1.61 13.96
N ILE A 392 -10.13 -2.62 14.16
CA ILE A 392 -9.81 -3.75 15.04
C ILE A 392 -10.04 -5.01 14.23
N ASP A 393 -9.05 -5.90 14.25
CA ASP A 393 -9.02 -7.17 13.54
C ASP A 393 -9.00 -8.33 14.56
N HIS A 394 -9.59 -9.47 14.25
CA HIS A 394 -9.81 -10.59 15.20
C HIS A 394 -10.54 -10.12 16.46
N CYS A 395 -11.81 -9.74 16.35
CA CYS A 395 -12.63 -9.27 17.46
C CYS A 395 -13.57 -10.36 18.01
N PHE A 396 -13.11 -11.60 18.22
CA PHE A 396 -13.99 -12.71 18.63
C PHE A 396 -14.50 -12.59 20.07
N GLN A 397 -13.94 -11.67 20.87
CA GLN A 397 -14.43 -11.32 22.22
C GLN A 397 -15.47 -10.18 22.21
N LEU A 398 -15.74 -9.58 21.04
CA LEU A 398 -16.69 -8.49 20.89
C LEU A 398 -18.04 -9.04 20.46
N ASP A 399 -18.96 -9.20 21.42
CA ASP A 399 -20.36 -9.54 21.20
C ASP A 399 -21.28 -8.31 21.38
N ASP A 400 -22.57 -8.47 21.09
CA ASP A 400 -23.54 -7.38 21.19
C ASP A 400 -23.71 -6.84 22.62
N ASN A 401 -23.49 -7.66 23.65
CA ASN A 401 -23.60 -7.23 25.05
C ASN A 401 -22.46 -6.25 25.36
N VAL A 402 -21.22 -6.65 25.05
CA VAL A 402 -20.05 -5.79 25.20
C VAL A 402 -20.18 -4.54 24.35
N PHE A 403 -20.65 -4.69 23.10
CA PHE A 403 -20.76 -3.60 22.14
C PHE A 403 -21.82 -2.55 22.52
N SER A 404 -22.98 -3.00 23.03
CA SER A 404 -24.07 -2.11 23.48
C SER A 404 -23.65 -1.14 24.59
N ASP A 405 -22.66 -1.56 25.37
CA ASP A 405 -22.08 -0.87 26.51
C ASP A 405 -20.95 0.11 26.12
N LEU A 406 -20.54 0.15 24.85
CA LEU A 406 -19.43 0.98 24.40
C LEU A 406 -19.88 2.42 24.17
N PRO A 407 -19.17 3.43 24.72
CA PRO A 407 -19.53 4.83 24.52
C PRO A 407 -19.02 5.34 23.16
N ILE A 408 -19.46 4.73 22.05
CA ILE A 408 -19.01 5.04 20.68
C ILE A 408 -19.18 6.53 20.36
N ASN A 409 -20.24 7.13 20.89
CA ASN A 409 -20.59 8.54 20.69
C ASN A 409 -19.57 9.52 21.31
N ASN A 410 -18.68 9.04 22.19
CA ASN A 410 -17.58 9.86 22.72
C ASN A 410 -16.50 10.13 21.66
N LEU A 411 -16.39 9.27 20.64
CA LEU A 411 -15.44 9.45 19.54
C LEU A 411 -16.01 10.40 18.49
N LYS A 412 -16.19 11.67 18.87
CA LYS A 412 -16.84 12.69 18.03
C LYS A 412 -16.15 12.96 16.70
N ALA A 413 -14.85 12.65 16.59
CA ALA A 413 -14.08 12.82 15.36
C ALA A 413 -14.08 11.57 14.45
N LEU A 414 -14.69 10.46 14.88
CA LEU A 414 -14.61 9.17 14.21
C LEU A 414 -15.37 9.19 12.88
N ASN A 415 -14.61 9.10 11.79
CA ASN A 415 -15.16 9.04 10.44
C ASN A 415 -15.07 7.64 9.82
N THR A 416 -14.21 6.75 10.36
CA THR A 416 -13.99 5.40 9.84
C THR A 416 -13.95 4.39 10.97
N LEU A 417 -14.83 3.38 10.91
CA LEU A 417 -14.87 2.26 11.85
C LEU A 417 -14.82 0.94 11.09
N HIS A 418 -13.76 0.14 11.30
CA HIS A 418 -13.70 -1.23 10.79
C HIS A 418 -13.56 -2.22 11.95
N LEU A 419 -14.39 -3.25 11.95
CA LEU A 419 -14.36 -4.35 12.90
C LEU A 419 -14.35 -5.66 12.10
N PHE A 420 -13.23 -6.37 12.12
CA PHE A 420 -13.08 -7.62 11.39
C PHE A 420 -13.12 -8.82 12.33
N HIS A 421 -13.60 -9.95 11.82
CA HIS A 421 -13.64 -11.24 12.51
C HIS A 421 -14.35 -11.13 13.86
N THR A 422 -15.63 -10.76 13.84
CA THR A 422 -16.41 -10.41 15.04
C THR A 422 -17.36 -11.54 15.47
N LYS A 423 -17.95 -11.43 16.67
CA LYS A 423 -19.14 -12.21 17.08
C LYS A 423 -20.40 -11.34 17.16
N LEU A 424 -20.39 -10.19 16.48
CA LEU A 424 -21.51 -9.27 16.49
C LEU A 424 -22.68 -9.85 15.70
N THR A 425 -23.90 -9.60 16.16
CA THR A 425 -25.08 -9.82 15.32
C THR A 425 -25.46 -8.52 14.63
N TYR A 426 -26.40 -8.57 13.70
CA TYR A 426 -26.92 -7.35 13.08
C TYR A 426 -27.52 -6.34 14.08
N GLN A 427 -27.83 -6.76 15.31
CA GLN A 427 -28.32 -5.85 16.35
C GLN A 427 -27.28 -4.81 16.76
N CYS A 428 -25.98 -5.05 16.50
CA CYS A 428 -24.91 -4.10 16.81
C CYS A 428 -25.14 -2.70 16.19
N PHE A 429 -25.78 -2.61 15.03
CA PHE A 429 -26.07 -1.33 14.36
C PHE A 429 -26.99 -0.41 15.16
N LYS A 430 -27.80 -0.94 16.09
CA LYS A 430 -28.61 -0.13 17.01
C LYS A 430 -27.76 0.72 17.96
N TYR A 431 -26.53 0.29 18.22
CA TYR A 431 -25.64 0.94 19.18
C TYR A 431 -24.61 1.88 18.53
N ILE A 432 -24.55 1.92 17.19
CA ILE A 432 -23.66 2.84 16.47
C ILE A 432 -24.40 4.14 16.19
N ASN A 433 -24.15 5.17 17.01
CA ASN A 433 -24.77 6.49 16.86
C ASN A 433 -23.72 7.61 16.74
N ASN A 434 -23.07 7.68 15.58
CA ASN A 434 -22.04 8.67 15.32
C ASN A 434 -22.31 9.46 14.03
N LYS A 435 -22.66 10.74 14.18
CA LYS A 435 -23.08 11.60 13.08
C LYS A 435 -21.96 11.91 12.07
N GLU A 436 -20.70 11.82 12.49
CA GLU A 436 -19.53 12.11 11.65
C GLU A 436 -19.03 10.87 10.89
N LEU A 437 -19.63 9.70 11.14
CA LEU A 437 -19.19 8.44 10.56
C LEU A 437 -19.48 8.40 9.06
N ARG A 438 -18.42 8.20 8.27
CA ARG A 438 -18.47 8.16 6.80
C ARG A 438 -18.24 6.78 6.21
N LYS A 439 -17.50 5.93 6.94
CA LYS A 439 -17.12 4.59 6.50
C LYS A 439 -17.30 3.58 7.62
N VAL A 440 -18.04 2.52 7.34
CA VAL A 440 -18.24 1.39 8.24
C VAL A 440 -17.92 0.09 7.50
N TRP A 441 -17.11 -0.76 8.12
CA TRP A 441 -16.88 -2.12 7.68
C TRP A 441 -17.01 -3.06 8.87
N ILE A 442 -17.94 -4.00 8.83
CA ILE A 442 -18.04 -5.06 9.84
C ILE A 442 -18.06 -6.40 9.11
N THR A 443 -17.22 -7.35 9.52
CA THR A 443 -17.23 -8.72 8.97
C THR A 443 -17.73 -9.73 9.98
N ASP A 444 -18.17 -10.86 9.46
CA ASP A 444 -18.63 -12.01 10.22
C ASP A 444 -19.86 -11.67 11.09
N VAL A 445 -20.72 -10.80 10.57
CA VAL A 445 -21.96 -10.42 11.25
C VAL A 445 -22.93 -11.59 11.21
N SER A 446 -23.38 -12.04 12.39
CA SER A 446 -24.39 -13.09 12.49
C SER A 446 -25.80 -12.54 12.22
N ILE A 447 -26.55 -13.30 11.42
CA ILE A 447 -27.99 -13.11 11.16
C ILE A 447 -28.80 -14.35 11.55
N GLU A 448 -28.26 -15.22 12.38
CA GLU A 448 -28.82 -16.53 12.75
C GLU A 448 -30.29 -16.44 13.18
N LYS A 449 -30.65 -15.44 14.01
CA LYS A 449 -32.04 -15.20 14.42
C LYS A 449 -33.01 -14.93 13.26
N CYS A 450 -32.55 -14.27 12.19
CA CYS A 450 -33.38 -14.03 11.00
C CYS A 450 -33.54 -15.30 10.16
N ILE A 451 -32.51 -16.15 10.13
CA ILE A 451 -32.54 -17.45 9.48
C ILE A 451 -33.50 -18.39 10.23
N GLU A 452 -33.37 -18.51 11.56
CA GLU A 452 -34.24 -19.33 12.42
C GLU A 452 -35.72 -18.97 12.27
N LEU A 453 -36.02 -17.68 12.12
CA LEU A 453 -37.39 -17.17 11.99
C LEU A 453 -37.89 -17.10 10.54
N ASN A 454 -37.00 -17.37 9.56
CA ASN A 454 -37.23 -17.11 8.14
C ASN A 454 -37.84 -15.71 7.87
N ASP A 455 -37.34 -14.69 8.61
CA ASP A 455 -37.84 -13.31 8.55
C ASP A 455 -36.69 -12.29 8.62
N MET A 456 -36.51 -11.56 7.52
CA MET A 456 -35.52 -10.49 7.36
C MET A 456 -36.05 -9.10 7.73
N SER A 457 -37.30 -9.00 8.19
CA SER A 457 -37.95 -7.73 8.51
C SER A 457 -37.23 -6.98 9.62
N ASP A 458 -36.79 -7.65 10.69
CA ASP A 458 -36.04 -7.00 11.77
C ASP A 458 -34.69 -6.49 11.28
N PHE A 459 -33.93 -7.29 10.53
CA PHE A 459 -32.66 -6.84 9.94
C PHE A 459 -32.83 -5.59 9.08
N LYS A 460 -33.85 -5.57 8.22
CA LYS A 460 -34.21 -4.41 7.39
C LYS A 460 -34.53 -3.19 8.23
N ASN A 461 -35.32 -3.35 9.28
CA ASN A 461 -35.72 -2.27 10.18
C ASN A 461 -34.53 -1.70 10.94
N VAL A 462 -33.61 -2.55 11.40
CA VAL A 462 -32.37 -2.14 12.08
C VAL A 462 -31.49 -1.31 11.16
N LEU A 463 -31.24 -1.78 9.93
CA LEU A 463 -30.42 -1.03 8.99
C LEU A 463 -31.08 0.29 8.54
N LYS A 464 -32.41 0.29 8.40
CA LYS A 464 -33.17 1.52 8.13
C LYS A 464 -33.00 2.53 9.27
N ALA A 465 -33.12 2.10 10.52
CA ALA A 465 -32.90 2.97 11.69
C ALA A 465 -31.46 3.48 11.74
N PHE A 466 -30.48 2.59 11.49
CA PHE A 466 -29.06 2.92 11.44
C PHE A 466 -28.78 4.08 10.47
N SER A 467 -29.41 4.11 9.30
CA SER A 467 -29.25 5.22 8.34
C SER A 467 -29.62 6.61 8.90
N GLY A 468 -30.53 6.67 9.88
CA GLY A 468 -30.87 7.91 10.59
C GLY A 468 -29.82 8.32 11.63
N PHE A 469 -29.08 7.38 12.18
CA PHE A 469 -28.04 7.63 13.19
C PHE A 469 -26.69 8.06 12.57
N VAL A 470 -26.43 7.67 11.33
CA VAL A 470 -25.17 7.97 10.60
C VAL A 470 -25.44 8.66 9.25
N PRO A 471 -25.99 9.89 9.24
CA PRO A 471 -26.45 10.55 8.02
C PRO A 471 -25.32 10.88 7.00
N GLU A 472 -24.06 10.89 7.45
CA GLU A 472 -22.88 11.21 6.64
C GLU A 472 -22.23 9.99 5.98
N LEU A 473 -22.85 8.80 6.10
CA LEU A 473 -22.26 7.56 5.59
C LEU A 473 -22.13 7.58 4.06
N THR A 474 -20.92 7.28 3.60
CA THR A 474 -20.54 7.19 2.18
C THR A 474 -20.13 5.78 1.78
N THR A 475 -19.79 4.93 2.75
CA THR A 475 -19.38 3.54 2.54
C THR A 475 -19.85 2.68 3.70
N LEU A 476 -20.50 1.57 3.39
CA LEU A 476 -20.90 0.54 4.32
C LEU A 476 -20.51 -0.79 3.67
N ASN A 477 -19.82 -1.63 4.41
CA ASN A 477 -19.52 -3.00 4.01
C ASN A 477 -19.90 -3.92 5.18
N ILE A 478 -20.75 -4.90 4.89
CA ILE A 478 -21.23 -5.88 5.86
C ILE A 478 -20.93 -7.24 5.24
N ASP A 479 -19.99 -7.97 5.83
CA ASP A 479 -19.78 -9.38 5.50
C ASP A 479 -20.52 -10.23 6.52
N ILE A 480 -21.33 -11.17 6.04
CA ILE A 480 -22.23 -11.98 6.86
C ILE A 480 -21.61 -13.35 7.06
N LEU A 481 -21.57 -13.80 8.30
CA LEU A 481 -21.01 -15.10 8.66
C LEU A 481 -21.79 -16.25 7.96
N LYS A 482 -21.07 -17.13 7.26
CA LYS A 482 -21.65 -18.27 6.49
C LYS A 482 -21.39 -19.62 7.17
N GLU A 483 -21.63 -19.74 8.47
CA GLU A 483 -21.44 -21.02 9.17
C GLU A 483 -22.62 -21.99 8.96
N ASN A 484 -22.28 -23.28 8.75
CA ASN A 484 -23.16 -24.46 8.68
C ASN A 484 -24.42 -24.36 7.80
N ARG A 485 -24.22 -24.63 6.50
CA ARG A 485 -25.26 -24.57 5.46
C ARG A 485 -26.20 -25.77 5.50
N SER A 486 -27.46 -25.53 5.80
CA SER A 486 -28.58 -26.38 5.41
C SER A 486 -29.20 -25.87 4.09
N CYS A 487 -29.91 -26.73 3.34
CA CYS A 487 -30.57 -26.31 2.10
C CYS A 487 -31.65 -25.23 2.29
N GLN A 488 -32.15 -25.02 3.52
CA GLN A 488 -33.15 -24.02 3.85
C GLN A 488 -32.58 -22.60 3.96
N ASP A 489 -31.27 -22.46 4.18
CA ASP A 489 -30.63 -21.15 4.35
C ASP A 489 -30.48 -20.39 3.01
N ILE A 490 -30.53 -21.11 1.88
CA ILE A 490 -30.25 -20.57 0.54
C ILE A 490 -31.24 -19.46 0.15
N GLU A 491 -32.51 -19.58 0.52
CA GLU A 491 -33.54 -18.57 0.20
C GLU A 491 -33.25 -17.25 0.91
N VAL A 492 -33.01 -17.28 2.23
CA VAL A 492 -32.68 -16.09 3.04
C VAL A 492 -31.40 -15.40 2.53
N PHE A 493 -30.37 -16.17 2.22
CA PHE A 493 -29.12 -15.63 1.68
C PHE A 493 -29.28 -15.00 0.28
N SER A 494 -30.23 -15.47 -0.53
CA SER A 494 -30.53 -14.90 -1.84
C SER A 494 -31.17 -13.50 -1.75
N GLU A 495 -31.85 -13.20 -0.63
CA GLU A 495 -32.50 -11.89 -0.42
C GLU A 495 -31.54 -10.81 0.07
N ILE A 496 -30.42 -11.19 0.70
CA ILE A 496 -29.46 -10.28 1.34
C ILE A 496 -28.93 -9.20 0.36
N PRO A 497 -28.47 -9.52 -0.87
CA PRO A 497 -28.03 -8.50 -1.82
C PRO A 497 -29.14 -7.50 -2.17
N MET A 498 -30.37 -7.98 -2.38
CA MET A 498 -31.52 -7.11 -2.67
C MET A 498 -31.89 -6.23 -1.47
N LEU A 499 -31.82 -6.77 -0.26
CA LEU A 499 -32.07 -6.06 1.00
C LEU A 499 -31.05 -4.97 1.24
N ILE A 500 -29.76 -5.30 1.13
CA ILE A 500 -28.66 -4.34 1.27
C ILE A 500 -28.79 -3.25 0.20
N SER A 501 -29.11 -3.60 -1.05
CA SER A 501 -29.41 -2.64 -2.13
C SER A 501 -30.58 -1.70 -1.81
N THR A 502 -31.68 -2.25 -1.28
CA THR A 502 -32.86 -1.45 -0.89
C THR A 502 -32.54 -0.52 0.27
N VAL A 503 -31.72 -0.99 1.22
CA VAL A 503 -31.26 -0.21 2.37
C VAL A 503 -30.30 0.91 1.93
N TYR A 504 -29.46 0.70 0.93
CA TYR A 504 -28.57 1.74 0.41
C TYR A 504 -29.32 2.99 -0.06
N ASN A 505 -30.54 2.84 -0.57
CA ASN A 505 -31.38 3.98 -0.94
C ASN A 505 -31.76 4.88 0.25
N ASN A 506 -31.68 4.38 1.49
CA ASN A 506 -31.93 5.19 2.69
C ASN A 506 -30.73 6.08 3.04
N PHE A 507 -29.54 5.80 2.51
CA PHE A 507 -28.34 6.59 2.75
C PHE A 507 -28.14 7.63 1.65
N LYS A 508 -28.57 8.87 1.93
CA LYS A 508 -28.54 10.00 0.97
C LYS A 508 -27.18 10.26 0.30
N LYS A 509 -26.08 9.89 0.95
CA LYS A 509 -24.70 10.16 0.52
C LYS A 509 -23.95 8.94 -0.02
N MET A 510 -24.52 7.74 0.07
CA MET A 510 -23.90 6.54 -0.50
C MET A 510 -24.15 6.48 -2.00
N LYS A 511 -23.07 6.32 -2.78
CA LYS A 511 -23.18 5.92 -4.18
C LYS A 511 -23.21 4.40 -4.20
N ILE A 512 -24.24 3.81 -4.84
CA ILE A 512 -24.37 2.36 -4.97
C ILE A 512 -23.11 1.83 -5.67
N CYS A 513 -22.23 1.17 -4.92
CA CYS A 513 -21.18 0.33 -5.48
C CYS A 513 -21.72 -1.10 -5.53
N SER A 514 -21.43 -1.79 -6.62
CA SER A 514 -21.83 -3.17 -6.87
C SER A 514 -21.60 -4.06 -5.65
N ILE A 515 -22.63 -4.82 -5.29
CA ILE A 515 -22.61 -5.85 -4.25
C ILE A 515 -21.91 -7.08 -4.84
N ASN A 516 -20.86 -7.58 -4.19
CA ASN A 516 -20.24 -8.86 -4.52
C ASN A 516 -20.97 -10.02 -3.84
#